data_AF-A0A0R2PWT4-F1
#
_entry.id   AF-A0A0R2PWT4-F1
#
_cell.length_a   1.000
_cell.length_b   1.000
_cell.length_c   1.000
_cell.angle_alpha   90.00
_cell.angle_beta   90.00
_cell.angle_gamma   90.00
#
_symmetry.space_group_name_H-M   'P 1'
#
loop_
_entity.id
_entity.type
_entity.pdbx_description
1 polymer ?
#
loop_
_entity_poly.entity_id
_entity_poly.type
_entity_poly.pdbx_seq_one_letter_code
_entity_poly.pdbx_strand_id
1 'polypeptide(L)'
;MGAGSVVGKVGIGGDTSKMNRINQHKKYGWALYKRLTLDTAEEAYEIEQAVISWLRYDLGLPRFLSSEEMPQGGHTETFSAEEIDSWTIWEEVTRVAGLRAPGNLQ
;
A
#
# COMPACT_ATOMS: atom_id res chain seq x y z
N MET A 1 -3.62 2.65 27.76
CA MET A 1 -3.32 3.45 26.56
C MET A 1 -3.29 2.45 25.42
N GLY A 2 -4.33 2.40 24.58
CA GLY A 2 -4.36 1.47 23.46
C GLY A 2 -3.21 1.82 22.53
N ALA A 3 -2.32 0.88 22.25
CA ALA A 3 -1.35 1.04 21.18
C ALA A 3 -2.16 1.35 19.92
N GLY A 4 -2.04 2.58 19.40
CA GLY A 4 -2.66 2.92 18.14
C GLY A 4 -1.98 2.07 17.09
N SER A 5 -2.63 1.00 16.64
CA SER A 5 -2.08 0.13 15.62
C SER A 5 -1.69 0.96 14.41
N VAL A 6 -0.43 0.82 13.99
CA VAL A 6 0.08 1.54 12.84
C VAL A 6 -0.50 0.85 11.60
N VAL A 7 -1.24 1.60 10.79
CA VAL A 7 -1.92 1.06 9.60
C VAL A 7 -1.13 1.41 8.35
N GLY A 8 -0.88 0.41 7.52
CA GLY A 8 -0.34 0.57 6.19
C GLY A 8 -1.41 0.45 5.11
N LYS A 9 -1.19 1.11 3.98
CA LYS A 9 -2.02 1.01 2.77
C LYS A 9 -1.13 0.96 1.53
N VAL A 10 -1.43 0.02 0.64
CA VAL A 10 -0.98 0.06 -0.76
C VAL A 10 -2.09 0.67 -1.62
N GLY A 11 -1.77 1.35 -2.72
CA GLY A 11 -2.83 1.91 -3.58
C GLY A 11 -2.38 2.61 -4.86
N ILE A 12 -3.17 2.49 -5.92
CA ILE A 12 -2.87 3.04 -7.26
C ILE A 12 -3.61 4.32 -7.59
N GLY A 13 -3.13 5.05 -8.60
CA GLY A 13 -3.89 6.09 -9.29
C GLY A 13 -3.07 7.24 -9.85
N GLY A 14 -3.74 8.10 -10.62
CA GLY A 14 -3.11 8.97 -11.62
C GLY A 14 -2.48 10.26 -11.09
N ASP A 15 -1.52 10.77 -11.87
CA ASP A 15 -0.62 11.87 -11.50
C ASP A 15 -1.36 13.22 -11.28
N THR A 16 -2.37 13.52 -12.09
CA THR A 16 -3.06 14.82 -12.09
C THR A 16 -4.05 15.03 -10.94
N SER A 17 -4.75 13.98 -10.50
CA SER A 17 -5.77 14.08 -9.44
C SER A 17 -5.24 13.72 -8.04
N LYS A 18 -4.02 13.18 -7.94
CA LYS A 18 -3.50 12.60 -6.69
C LYS A 18 -2.58 13.45 -5.83
N MET A 19 -2.00 14.53 -6.34
CA MET A 19 -1.30 15.49 -5.46
C MET A 19 -2.25 15.94 -4.33
N ASN A 20 -3.55 16.03 -4.64
CA ASN A 20 -4.61 16.33 -3.68
C ASN A 20 -4.89 15.17 -2.70
N ARG A 21 -4.99 13.90 -3.16
CA ARG A 21 -5.23 12.75 -2.26
C ARG A 21 -4.07 12.48 -1.32
N ILE A 22 -2.82 12.50 -1.78
CA ILE A 22 -1.66 12.30 -0.88
C ILE A 22 -1.62 13.42 0.16
N ASN A 23 -1.84 14.67 -0.24
CA ASN A 23 -1.88 15.79 0.70
C ASN A 23 -3.07 15.71 1.66
N GLN A 24 -4.22 15.18 1.24
CA GLN A 24 -5.33 14.91 2.14
C GLN A 24 -4.97 13.84 3.19
N HIS A 25 -4.42 12.71 2.79
CA HIS A 25 -4.02 11.65 3.74
C HIS A 25 -2.93 12.16 4.71
N LYS A 26 -1.99 12.98 4.24
CA LYS A 26 -1.01 13.65 5.12
C LYS A 26 -1.65 14.50 6.22
N LYS A 27 -2.75 15.21 5.92
CA LYS A 27 -3.50 15.98 6.92
C LYS A 27 -4.12 15.09 8.01
N TYR A 28 -4.40 13.83 7.70
CA TYR A 28 -4.92 12.83 8.63
C TYR A 28 -3.82 11.94 9.25
N GLY A 29 -2.55 12.37 9.20
CA GLY A 29 -1.44 11.68 9.86
C GLY A 29 -0.79 10.56 9.07
N TRP A 30 -1.16 10.35 7.80
CA TRP A 30 -0.52 9.34 6.96
C TRP A 30 0.82 9.86 6.41
N ALA A 31 1.87 9.06 6.52
CA ALA A 31 3.15 9.32 5.90
C ALA A 31 3.27 8.55 4.58
N LEU A 32 3.73 9.22 3.52
CA LEU A 32 4.07 8.54 2.26
C LEU A 32 5.40 7.80 2.46
N TYR A 33 5.38 6.48 2.37
CA TYR A 33 6.59 5.65 2.46
C TYR A 33 7.38 5.62 1.15
N LYS A 34 6.77 5.10 0.08
CA LYS A 34 7.35 4.99 -1.27
C LYS A 34 6.27 5.19 -2.34
N ARG A 35 6.70 5.48 -3.56
CA ARG A 35 5.84 5.62 -4.75
C ARG A 35 6.58 5.08 -5.97
N LEU A 36 5.88 4.27 -6.76
CA LEU A 36 6.29 3.85 -8.11
C LEU A 36 5.43 4.59 -9.14
N THR A 37 6.06 5.13 -10.18
CA THR A 37 5.36 5.70 -11.34
C THR A 37 5.43 4.68 -12.47
N LEU A 38 4.29 4.43 -13.10
CA LEU A 38 4.11 3.48 -14.20
C LEU A 38 3.49 4.19 -15.40
N ASP A 39 3.73 3.66 -16.59
CA ASP A 39 3.27 4.25 -17.84
C ASP A 39 1.75 4.07 -18.04
N THR A 40 1.20 2.94 -17.55
CA THR A 40 -0.23 2.64 -17.70
C THR A 40 -0.95 2.41 -16.37
N ALA A 41 -2.26 2.69 -16.37
CA ALA A 41 -3.13 2.38 -15.24
C ALA A 41 -3.37 0.87 -15.07
N GLU A 42 -3.26 0.11 -16.17
CA GLU A 42 -3.39 -1.35 -16.17
C GLU A 42 -2.24 -2.00 -15.40
N GLU A 43 -0.98 -1.64 -15.71
CA GLU A 43 0.19 -2.12 -14.96
C GLU A 43 0.08 -1.81 -13.47
N ALA A 44 -0.37 -0.60 -13.13
CA ALA A 44 -0.57 -0.20 -11.75
C ALA A 44 -1.59 -1.11 -11.05
N TYR A 45 -2.73 -1.37 -11.69
CA TYR A 45 -3.78 -2.23 -11.16
C TYR A 45 -3.31 -3.67 -10.99
N GLU A 46 -2.61 -4.25 -11.98
CA GLU A 46 -2.09 -5.62 -11.90
C GLU A 46 -1.10 -5.77 -10.72
N ILE A 47 -0.18 -4.82 -10.56
CA ILE A 47 0.77 -4.80 -9.44
C ILE A 47 0.04 -4.72 -8.10
N GLU A 48 -0.95 -3.84 -7.98
CA GLU A 48 -1.75 -3.72 -6.74
C GLU A 48 -2.49 -5.01 -6.41
N GLN A 49 -3.16 -5.63 -7.39
CA GLN A 49 -3.86 -6.89 -7.17
C GLN A 49 -2.91 -8.03 -6.81
N ALA A 50 -1.71 -8.07 -7.38
CA ALA A 50 -0.70 -9.06 -7.04
C ALA A 50 -0.21 -8.92 -5.60
N VAL A 51 0.11 -7.70 -5.16
CA VAL A 51 0.52 -7.41 -3.77
C VAL A 51 -0.60 -7.72 -2.79
N ILE A 52 -1.84 -7.35 -3.10
CA ILE A 52 -3.00 -7.66 -2.26
C ILE A 52 -3.19 -9.17 -2.18
N SER A 53 -3.11 -9.88 -3.30
CA SER A 53 -3.26 -11.34 -3.31
C SER A 53 -2.20 -12.01 -2.45
N TRP A 54 -0.95 -11.57 -2.56
CA TRP A 54 0.14 -12.05 -1.69
C TRP A 54 -0.12 -11.80 -0.21
N LEU A 55 -0.58 -10.59 0.16
CA LEU A 55 -0.95 -10.29 1.54
C LEU A 55 -2.07 -11.21 2.06
N ARG A 56 -3.09 -11.49 1.24
CA ARG A 56 -4.28 -12.24 1.66
C ARG A 56 -4.10 -13.75 1.64
N TYR A 57 -3.43 -14.28 0.63
CA TYR A 57 -3.38 -15.72 0.37
C TYR A 57 -2.06 -16.35 0.77
N ASP A 58 -0.93 -15.66 0.58
CA ASP A 58 0.39 -16.20 0.93
C ASP A 58 0.74 -15.92 2.39
N LEU A 59 0.48 -14.69 2.86
CA LEU A 59 0.75 -14.29 4.25
C LEU A 59 -0.44 -14.45 5.19
N GLY A 60 -1.65 -14.62 4.66
CA GLY A 60 -2.87 -14.78 5.46
C GLY A 60 -3.29 -13.54 6.24
N LEU A 61 -2.76 -12.36 5.90
CA LEU A 61 -3.06 -11.11 6.61
C LEU A 61 -4.44 -10.60 6.20
N PRO A 62 -5.38 -10.42 7.13
CA PRO A 62 -6.72 -9.93 6.80
C PRO A 62 -6.72 -8.44 6.44
N ARG A 63 -7.84 -7.97 5.91
CA ARG A 63 -8.08 -6.52 5.76
C ARG A 63 -8.06 -5.88 7.16
N PHE A 64 -7.30 -4.80 7.32
CA PHE A 64 -7.15 -4.18 8.63
C PHE A 64 -8.30 -3.22 8.97
N LEU A 65 -8.80 -2.48 7.98
CA LEU A 65 -9.93 -1.57 8.14
C LEU A 65 -11.20 -2.14 7.50
N SER A 66 -12.32 -1.95 8.18
CA SER A 66 -13.66 -2.27 7.66
C SER A 66 -14.21 -1.13 6.79
N SER A 67 -15.22 -1.42 5.95
CA SER A 67 -15.89 -0.41 5.13
C SER A 67 -16.56 0.70 5.96
N GLU A 68 -16.91 0.41 7.21
CA GLU A 68 -17.47 1.36 8.18
C GLU A 68 -16.43 2.36 8.70
N GLU A 69 -15.16 1.96 8.73
CA GLU A 69 -14.03 2.79 9.17
C GLU A 69 -13.44 3.63 8.01
N MET A 70 -13.75 3.23 6.75
CA MET A 70 -13.40 3.97 5.54
C MET A 70 -14.61 4.14 4.60
N PRO A 71 -15.58 5.01 4.95
CA PRO A 71 -16.78 5.25 4.15
C PRO A 71 -16.47 5.80 2.74
N GLN A 72 -15.29 6.38 2.53
CA GLN A 72 -14.78 6.80 1.22
C GLN A 72 -14.25 5.66 0.31
N GLY A 73 -14.26 4.40 0.76
CA GLY A 73 -13.76 3.23 0.02
C GLY A 73 -12.23 3.04 0.09
N GLY A 74 -11.72 1.90 -0.41
CA GLY A 74 -10.28 1.56 -0.41
C GLY A 74 -9.77 0.80 0.83
N HIS A 75 -10.69 0.26 1.63
CA HIS A 75 -10.41 -0.51 2.85
C HIS A 75 -9.78 -1.89 2.55
N THR A 76 -10.03 -2.44 1.36
CA THR A 76 -9.51 -3.74 0.91
C THR A 76 -7.99 -3.79 0.81
N GLU A 77 -7.34 -2.63 0.70
CA GLU A 77 -5.91 -2.47 0.46
C GLU A 77 -5.10 -2.17 1.75
N THR A 78 -5.72 -2.33 2.92
CA THR A 78 -5.12 -2.01 4.23
C THR A 78 -4.48 -3.24 4.88
N PHE A 79 -3.41 -3.02 5.63
CA PHE A 79 -2.71 -4.06 6.40
C PHE A 79 -2.21 -3.49 7.74
N SER A 80 -2.00 -4.37 8.71
CA SER A 80 -1.38 -4.01 9.98
C SER A 80 0.13 -3.83 9.79
N ALA A 81 0.66 -2.63 10.09
CA ALA A 81 2.10 -2.41 10.09
C ALA A 81 2.80 -3.04 11.32
N GLU A 82 2.04 -3.66 12.23
CA GLU A 82 2.57 -4.50 13.31
C GLU A 82 2.86 -5.94 12.83
N GLU A 83 2.18 -6.39 11.76
CA GLU A 83 2.34 -7.74 11.20
C GLU A 83 3.32 -7.78 10.03
N ILE A 84 3.34 -6.71 9.23
CA ILE A 84 4.28 -6.55 8.12
C ILE A 84 4.72 -5.10 7.98
N ASP A 85 6.03 -4.89 7.95
CA ASP A 85 6.58 -3.55 7.83
C ASP A 85 6.49 -3.03 6.38
N SER A 86 6.57 -1.70 6.22
CA SER A 86 6.42 -1.06 4.90
C SER A 86 7.57 -1.35 3.93
N TRP A 87 8.75 -1.75 4.43
CA TRP A 87 9.88 -2.15 3.57
C TRP A 87 9.58 -3.47 2.88
N THR A 88 9.12 -4.49 3.63
CA THR A 88 8.76 -5.79 3.07
C THR A 88 7.65 -5.67 2.00
N ILE A 89 6.67 -4.78 2.22
CA ILE A 89 5.66 -4.45 1.20
C ILE A 89 6.29 -3.83 -0.04
N TRP A 90 7.25 -2.92 0.13
CA TRP A 90 7.92 -2.27 -0.98
C TRP A 90 8.78 -3.23 -1.80
N GLU A 91 9.45 -4.18 -1.14
CA GLU A 91 10.18 -5.25 -1.83
C GLU A 91 9.24 -6.05 -2.71
N GLU A 92 8.07 -6.43 -2.19
CA GLU A 92 7.07 -7.13 -2.98
C GLU A 92 6.59 -6.30 -4.17
N VAL A 93 6.25 -5.03 -3.97
CA VAL A 93 5.88 -4.09 -5.05
C VAL A 93 6.94 -4.06 -6.14
N THR A 94 8.23 -3.98 -5.78
CA THR A 94 9.32 -4.00 -6.77
C THR A 94 9.44 -5.34 -7.47
N ARG A 95 9.26 -6.45 -6.75
CA ARG A 95 9.32 -7.81 -7.28
C ARG A 95 8.24 -8.06 -8.32
N VAL A 96 6.97 -7.74 -8.01
CA VAL A 96 5.86 -7.92 -8.97
C VAL A 96 5.92 -6.92 -10.12
N ALA A 97 6.48 -5.73 -9.91
CA ALA A 97 6.75 -4.78 -10.99
C ALA A 97 7.92 -5.21 -11.92
N GLY A 98 8.56 -6.36 -11.67
CA GLY A 98 9.72 -6.82 -12.43
C GLY A 98 10.96 -5.94 -12.26
N LEU A 99 10.94 -5.03 -11.28
CA LEU A 99 12.10 -4.23 -10.91
C LEU A 99 13.02 -5.12 -10.09
N ARG A 100 14.33 -5.01 -10.32
CA ARG A 100 15.29 -5.63 -9.41
C ARG A 100 15.00 -5.07 -8.02
N ALA A 101 14.86 -5.96 -7.02
CA ALA A 101 14.75 -5.57 -5.63
C ALA A 101 15.83 -4.50 -5.33
N PRO A 102 15.54 -3.45 -4.56
CA PRO A 102 16.56 -2.48 -4.18
C PRO A 102 17.68 -3.27 -3.54
N GLY A 103 18.81 -3.39 -4.25
CA GLY A 103 19.92 -4.21 -3.78
C GLY A 103 20.28 -3.77 -2.38
N ASN A 104 20.42 -4.75 -1.47
CA ASN A 104 20.93 -4.52 -0.12
C ASN A 104 22.18 -3.64 -0.22
N LEU A 105 22.04 -2.36 0.13
CA LEU A 105 23.19 -1.56 0.52
C LEU A 105 23.52 -2.04 1.93
N GLN A 106 24.45 -3.00 1.95
CA GLN A 106 25.15 -3.47 3.13
C GLN A 106 26.05 -2.37 3.69
#